data_AF-A0A3B9GGW9-F1
#
_entry.id   AF-A0A3B9GGW9-F1
#
_cell.length_a   1.000
_cell.length_b   1.000
_cell.length_c   1.000
_cell.angle_alpha   90.00
_cell.angle_beta   90.00
_cell.angle_gamma   90.00
#
_symmetry.space_group_name_H-M   'P 1'
#
loop_
_entity.id
_entity.type
_entity.pdbx_description
1 polymer ?
#
loop_
_entity_poly.entity_id
_entity_poly.type
_entity_poly.pdbx_seq_one_letter_code
_entity_poly.pdbx_strand_id
1 'polypeptide(L)'
;MKKALLVLTLAVFVATGAFAQIVLGITGVQYYEEVNGKLPTVKEAWADFKEGTGVFWGGYGEIVLGKLGLGLSFNQQTFKDEFERALDTWNYDVNFFLSYHLFGGRALLDPFLQAGVGMMAFDYKDKEAARAFYTLTDDPLFASSYFDFGLGLGINLGGIGIFGKGMWNVQSDEPLYSQEDGGTPIFSWPILPFKWVFGVKLIL
;
A
#
# COMPACT_ATOMS: atom_id res chain seq x y z
N MET A 1 -0.78 29.32 3.54
CA MET A 1 -0.48 28.02 2.89
C MET A 1 -1.61 26.99 3.04
N LYS A 2 -2.02 26.57 4.25
CA LYS A 2 -3.08 25.54 4.45
C LYS A 2 -4.41 25.83 3.73
N LYS A 3 -4.87 27.09 3.73
CA LYS A 3 -6.12 27.50 3.03
C LYS A 3 -6.00 27.46 1.50
N ALA A 4 -4.83 27.77 0.97
CA ALA A 4 -4.56 27.70 -0.48
C ALA A 4 -4.48 26.24 -0.94
N LEU A 5 -3.82 25.37 -0.15
CA LEU A 5 -3.81 23.94 -0.39
C LEU A 5 -5.24 23.36 -0.40
N LEU A 6 -6.06 23.72 0.60
CA LEU A 6 -7.45 23.25 0.69
C LEU A 6 -8.28 23.67 -0.54
N VAL A 7 -8.18 24.93 -0.97
CA VAL A 7 -8.88 25.44 -2.16
C VAL A 7 -8.39 24.76 -3.43
N LEU A 8 -7.08 24.51 -3.54
CA LEU A 8 -6.50 23.80 -4.69
C LEU A 8 -6.94 22.32 -4.71
N THR A 9 -6.96 21.66 -3.55
CA THR A 9 -7.48 20.29 -3.40
C THR A 9 -8.95 20.22 -3.77
N LEU A 10 -9.78 21.16 -3.31
CA LEU A 10 -11.20 21.24 -3.67
C LEU A 10 -11.39 21.53 -5.17
N ALA A 11 -10.61 22.43 -5.76
CA ALA A 11 -10.69 22.74 -7.18
C ALA A 11 -10.26 21.55 -8.05
N VAL A 12 -9.17 20.86 -7.67
CA VAL A 12 -8.76 19.60 -8.30
C VAL A 12 -9.87 18.56 -8.16
N PHE A 13 -10.41 18.36 -6.96
CA PHE A 13 -11.47 17.38 -6.67
C PHE A 13 -12.73 17.61 -7.51
N VAL A 14 -13.19 18.88 -7.61
CA VAL A 14 -14.35 19.28 -8.42
C VAL A 14 -14.06 19.15 -9.92
N ALA A 15 -12.87 19.53 -10.38
CA ALA A 15 -12.47 19.41 -11.78
C ALA A 15 -12.32 17.93 -12.20
N THR A 16 -11.82 17.07 -11.31
CA THR A 16 -11.83 15.62 -11.51
C THR A 16 -13.24 15.06 -11.53
N GLY A 17 -14.17 15.51 -10.68
CA GLY A 17 -15.53 14.97 -10.66
C GLY A 17 -16.33 15.08 -11.97
N ALA A 18 -15.94 15.97 -12.89
CA ALA A 18 -16.58 16.12 -14.20
C ALA A 18 -16.02 15.19 -15.30
N PHE A 19 -14.79 14.69 -15.15
CA PHE A 19 -14.07 13.94 -16.21
C PHE A 19 -13.26 12.73 -15.72
N ALA A 20 -13.19 12.54 -14.41
CA ALA A 20 -12.43 11.51 -13.74
C ALA A 20 -13.33 10.81 -12.71
N GLN A 21 -13.17 9.50 -12.64
CA GLN A 21 -13.80 8.66 -11.65
C GLN A 21 -12.94 8.64 -10.38
N ILE A 22 -13.56 8.75 -9.22
CA ILE A 22 -12.85 8.58 -7.94
C ILE A 22 -13.15 7.19 -7.42
N VAL A 23 -12.10 6.45 -7.10
CA VAL A 23 -12.18 5.11 -6.54
C VAL A 23 -11.59 5.16 -5.14
N LEU A 24 -12.36 4.69 -4.16
CA LEU A 24 -11.91 4.53 -2.78
C LEU A 24 -12.10 3.07 -2.40
N GLY A 25 -11.17 2.49 -1.65
CA GLY A 25 -11.32 1.10 -1.27
C GLY A 25 -10.50 0.68 -0.07
N ILE A 26 -10.78 -0.55 0.34
CA ILE A 26 -10.08 -1.26 1.41
C ILE A 26 -9.29 -2.38 0.77
N THR A 27 -8.06 -2.57 1.23
CA THR A 27 -7.14 -3.60 0.75
C THR A 27 -6.62 -4.44 1.91
N GLY A 28 -6.42 -5.72 1.63
CA GLY A 28 -5.51 -6.55 2.39
C GLY A 28 -4.39 -7.05 1.48
N VAL A 29 -3.16 -6.87 1.94
CA VAL A 29 -1.93 -7.19 1.20
C VAL A 29 -1.18 -8.28 1.94
N GLN A 30 -0.66 -9.26 1.20
CA GLN A 30 0.18 -10.33 1.72
C GLN A 30 1.43 -10.44 0.88
N TYR A 31 2.59 -10.49 1.55
CA TYR A 31 3.91 -10.53 0.93
C TYR A 31 4.45 -11.95 1.00
N TYR A 32 5.11 -12.39 -0.05
CA TYR A 32 5.59 -13.76 -0.21
C TYR A 32 6.98 -13.80 -0.83
N GLU A 33 7.77 -14.74 -0.32
CA GLU A 33 9.00 -15.20 -0.96
C GLU A 33 8.75 -16.50 -1.73
N GLU A 34 9.66 -16.82 -2.63
CA GLU A 34 9.63 -18.12 -3.30
C GLU A 34 10.10 -19.21 -2.35
N VAL A 35 9.28 -20.23 -2.16
CA VAL A 35 9.66 -21.45 -1.43
C VAL A 35 9.86 -22.56 -2.45
N ASN A 36 11.10 -23.07 -2.56
CA ASN A 36 11.48 -24.07 -3.56
C ASN A 36 11.20 -23.61 -5.02
N GLY A 37 11.44 -22.33 -5.32
CA GLY A 37 11.23 -21.74 -6.65
C GLY A 37 9.77 -21.60 -7.05
N LYS A 38 8.85 -21.60 -6.09
CA LYS A 38 7.41 -21.45 -6.32
C LYS A 38 6.83 -20.34 -5.47
N LEU A 39 6.11 -19.44 -6.12
CA LEU A 39 5.20 -18.49 -5.48
C LEU A 39 3.89 -19.19 -5.08
N PRO A 40 3.19 -18.68 -4.04
CA PRO A 40 1.88 -19.20 -3.69
C PRO A 40 0.89 -18.98 -4.83
N THR A 41 0.07 -20.00 -5.05
CA THR A 41 -1.10 -19.90 -5.93
C THR A 41 -2.12 -18.92 -5.34
N VAL A 42 -3.00 -18.39 -6.21
CA VAL A 42 -4.13 -17.54 -5.76
C VAL A 42 -4.98 -18.25 -4.70
N LYS A 43 -5.13 -19.57 -4.80
CA LYS A 43 -5.92 -20.37 -3.85
C LYS A 43 -5.28 -20.40 -2.47
N GLU A 44 -3.95 -20.56 -2.40
CA GLU A 44 -3.19 -20.55 -1.15
C GLU A 44 -3.23 -19.15 -0.54
N ALA A 45 -2.93 -18.11 -1.33
CA ALA A 45 -3.01 -16.74 -0.86
C ALA A 45 -4.41 -16.36 -0.35
N TRP A 46 -5.46 -16.81 -1.02
CA TRP A 46 -6.83 -16.58 -0.54
C TRP A 46 -7.18 -17.37 0.73
N ALA A 47 -6.58 -18.54 0.95
CA ALA A 47 -6.73 -19.26 2.21
C ALA A 47 -6.09 -18.48 3.35
N ASP A 48 -4.83 -18.06 3.18
CA ASP A 48 -4.09 -17.26 4.16
C ASP A 48 -4.82 -15.94 4.46
N PHE A 49 -5.37 -15.29 3.42
CA PHE A 49 -6.13 -14.05 3.56
C PHE A 49 -7.36 -14.22 4.46
N LYS A 50 -8.13 -15.30 4.26
CA LYS A 50 -9.31 -15.59 5.10
C LYS A 50 -8.95 -15.91 6.54
N GLU A 51 -7.78 -16.50 6.75
CA GLU A 51 -7.25 -16.80 8.08
C GLU A 51 -6.63 -15.58 8.76
N GLY A 52 -6.43 -14.48 8.02
CA GLY A 52 -5.81 -13.25 8.51
C GLY A 52 -4.28 -13.36 8.66
N THR A 53 -3.68 -14.41 8.10
CA THR A 53 -2.25 -14.69 8.21
C THR A 53 -1.45 -13.70 7.38
N GLY A 54 -0.60 -12.90 8.05
CA GLY A 54 0.32 -11.97 7.39
C GLY A 54 -0.36 -10.85 6.61
N VAL A 55 -1.62 -10.51 6.93
CA VAL A 55 -2.39 -9.52 6.16
C VAL A 55 -2.13 -8.10 6.66
N PHE A 56 -1.63 -7.27 5.76
CA PHE A 56 -1.53 -5.83 5.95
C PHE A 56 -2.85 -5.21 5.49
N TRP A 57 -3.60 -4.65 6.42
CA TRP A 57 -4.88 -4.03 6.13
C TRP A 57 -4.73 -2.54 5.96
N GLY A 58 -5.48 -1.98 5.02
CA GLY A 58 -5.57 -0.54 4.89
C GLY A 58 -6.48 -0.11 3.78
N GLY A 59 -6.18 1.05 3.21
CA GLY A 59 -7.04 1.69 2.24
C GLY A 59 -6.25 2.20 1.04
N TYR A 60 -6.98 2.43 -0.04
CA TYR A 60 -6.44 3.09 -1.21
C TYR A 60 -7.45 4.09 -1.78
N GLY A 61 -6.90 5.07 -2.50
CA GLY A 61 -7.64 5.99 -3.33
C GLY A 61 -7.01 6.07 -4.70
N GLU A 62 -7.83 6.20 -5.73
CA GLU A 62 -7.39 6.30 -7.12
C GLU A 62 -8.29 7.27 -7.89
N ILE A 63 -7.68 8.08 -8.75
CA ILE A 63 -8.35 8.95 -9.71
C ILE A 63 -8.18 8.34 -11.08
N VAL A 64 -9.28 7.96 -11.74
CA VAL A 64 -9.28 7.29 -13.05
C VAL A 64 -9.79 8.24 -14.13
N LEU A 65 -8.92 8.56 -15.10
CA LEU A 65 -9.24 9.33 -16.30
C LEU A 65 -9.30 8.38 -17.52
N GLY A 66 -10.51 7.97 -17.86
CA GLY A 66 -10.76 7.01 -18.94
C GLY A 66 -10.20 5.62 -18.59
N LYS A 67 -8.98 5.34 -19.06
CA LYS A 67 -8.27 4.08 -18.80
C LYS A 67 -7.09 4.24 -17.85
N LEU A 68 -6.62 5.45 -17.59
CA LEU A 68 -5.44 5.67 -16.75
C LEU A 68 -5.88 6.04 -15.34
N GLY A 69 -5.37 5.33 -14.34
CA GLY A 69 -5.59 5.63 -12.93
C GLY A 69 -4.30 6.11 -12.27
N LEU A 70 -4.42 7.07 -11.36
CA LEU A 70 -3.35 7.49 -10.47
C LEU A 70 -3.82 7.30 -9.03
N GLY A 71 -3.07 6.54 -8.24
CA GLY A 71 -3.52 6.16 -6.91
C GLY A 71 -2.44 6.13 -5.84
N LEU A 72 -2.93 6.05 -4.62
CA LEU A 72 -2.16 5.95 -3.40
C LEU A 72 -2.81 4.89 -2.52
N SER A 73 -1.99 4.04 -1.90
CA SER A 73 -2.44 3.09 -0.89
C SER A 73 -1.57 3.17 0.35
N PHE A 74 -2.20 2.91 1.49
CA PHE A 74 -1.57 2.76 2.79
C PHE A 74 -2.09 1.48 3.42
N ASN A 75 -1.21 0.55 3.77
CA ASN A 75 -1.55 -0.71 4.42
C ASN A 75 -0.66 -0.92 5.63
N GLN A 76 -1.18 -1.51 6.72
CA GLN A 76 -0.36 -1.78 7.90
C GLN A 76 -0.73 -3.10 8.57
N GLN A 77 0.23 -3.64 9.31
CA GLN A 77 0.07 -4.78 10.21
C GLN A 77 0.66 -4.42 11.57
N THR A 78 -0.09 -4.70 12.64
CA THR A 78 0.36 -4.47 14.02
C THR A 78 0.90 -5.76 14.62
N PHE A 79 2.04 -5.68 15.30
CA PHE A 79 2.60 -6.72 16.16
C PHE A 79 2.51 -6.24 17.60
N LYS A 80 1.88 -7.05 18.45
CA LYS A 80 1.74 -6.73 19.86
C LYS A 80 2.91 -7.29 20.63
N ASP A 81 3.47 -6.48 21.51
CA ASP A 81 4.42 -6.99 22.49
C ASP A 81 3.66 -7.80 23.56
N GLU A 82 4.27 -8.87 24.06
CA GLU A 82 3.63 -9.77 25.03
C GLU A 82 3.52 -9.16 26.43
N PHE A 83 4.38 -8.20 26.76
CA PHE A 83 4.57 -7.71 28.12
C PHE A 83 4.26 -6.23 28.27
N GLU A 84 4.63 -5.41 27.28
CA GLU A 84 4.56 -3.96 27.35
C GLU A 84 3.94 -3.38 26.08
N ARG A 85 2.71 -2.86 26.20
CA ARG A 85 1.98 -2.25 25.09
C ARG A 85 2.69 -1.02 24.51
N ALA A 86 3.50 -0.32 25.30
CA ALA A 86 4.35 0.77 24.80
C ALA A 86 5.35 0.30 23.73
N LEU A 87 5.65 -1.00 23.68
CA LEU A 87 6.54 -1.63 22.71
C LEU A 87 5.79 -2.30 21.54
N ASP A 88 4.47 -2.11 21.43
CA ASP A 88 3.71 -2.52 20.24
C ASP A 88 4.35 -1.91 18.98
N THR A 89 4.60 -2.74 17.98
CA THR A 89 5.20 -2.33 16.71
C THR A 89 4.21 -2.46 15.56
N TRP A 90 4.54 -1.82 14.45
CA TRP A 90 3.81 -1.96 13.20
C TRP A 90 4.75 -1.99 12.00
N ASN A 91 4.32 -2.75 11.00
CA ASN A 91 4.79 -2.61 9.63
C ASN A 91 3.77 -1.81 8.84
N TYR A 92 4.22 -0.86 8.03
CA TYR A 92 3.35 -0.12 7.12
C TYR A 92 3.97 -0.01 5.73
N ASP A 93 3.10 -0.08 4.72
CA ASP A 93 3.42 0.06 3.31
C ASP A 93 2.65 1.24 2.73
N VAL A 94 3.37 2.20 2.17
CA VAL A 94 2.83 3.31 1.39
C VAL A 94 3.23 3.12 -0.06
N ASN A 95 2.26 3.10 -0.96
CA ASN A 95 2.50 2.86 -2.38
C ASN A 95 1.76 3.87 -3.23
N PHE A 96 2.51 4.60 -4.06
CA PHE A 96 1.99 5.48 -5.09
C PHE A 96 2.08 4.76 -6.43
N PHE A 97 0.98 4.69 -7.16
CA PHE A 97 0.89 3.84 -8.34
C PHE A 97 0.14 4.48 -9.50
N LEU A 98 0.51 4.05 -10.69
CA LEU A 98 -0.21 4.26 -11.93
C LEU A 98 -0.88 2.94 -12.33
N SER A 99 -2.14 3.01 -12.76
CA SER A 99 -2.88 1.87 -13.29
C SER A 99 -3.34 2.13 -14.73
N TYR A 100 -3.51 1.05 -15.47
CA TYR A 100 -4.15 1.07 -16.79
C TYR A 100 -5.28 0.04 -16.84
N HIS A 101 -6.52 0.51 -16.85
CA HIS A 101 -7.75 -0.26 -16.96
C HIS A 101 -8.06 -0.55 -18.44
N LEU A 102 -7.93 -1.81 -18.87
CA LEU A 102 -7.99 -2.17 -20.28
C LEU A 102 -9.35 -1.80 -20.92
N PHE A 103 -10.44 -1.94 -20.16
CA PHE A 103 -11.80 -1.64 -20.58
C PHE A 103 -12.40 -0.38 -19.92
N GLY A 104 -11.61 0.31 -19.10
CA GLY A 104 -12.02 1.47 -18.31
C GLY A 104 -12.51 1.11 -16.90
N GLY A 105 -12.32 2.03 -15.95
CA GLY A 105 -12.50 1.76 -14.51
C GLY A 105 -13.92 1.44 -14.04
N ARG A 106 -14.94 1.54 -14.91
CA ARG A 106 -16.35 1.15 -14.61
C ARG A 106 -16.80 -0.12 -15.34
N ALA A 107 -15.96 -0.74 -16.16
CA ALA A 107 -16.34 -1.94 -16.89
C ALA A 107 -16.72 -3.08 -15.92
N LEU A 108 -17.76 -3.87 -16.24
CA LEU A 108 -18.19 -5.00 -15.40
C LEU A 108 -17.02 -5.94 -15.09
N LEU A 109 -16.22 -6.26 -16.10
CA LEU A 109 -14.95 -6.94 -15.97
C LEU A 109 -13.85 -5.92 -16.23
N ASP A 110 -12.95 -5.74 -15.27
CA ASP A 110 -11.93 -4.70 -15.29
C ASP A 110 -10.55 -5.36 -15.14
N PRO A 111 -9.97 -5.91 -16.21
CA PRO A 111 -8.56 -6.28 -16.20
C PRO A 111 -7.71 -5.02 -16.24
N PHE A 112 -6.69 -4.96 -15.38
CA PHE A 112 -5.83 -3.79 -15.27
C PHE A 112 -4.36 -4.16 -15.05
N LEU A 113 -3.48 -3.26 -15.47
CA LEU A 113 -2.05 -3.28 -15.15
C LEU A 113 -1.77 -2.22 -14.08
N GLN A 114 -0.77 -2.46 -13.24
CA GLN A 114 -0.30 -1.47 -12.28
C GLN A 114 1.23 -1.45 -12.25
N ALA A 115 1.80 -0.26 -12.10
CA ALA A 115 3.17 -0.07 -11.68
C ALA A 115 3.24 1.06 -10.65
N GLY A 116 4.15 0.97 -9.68
CA GLY A 116 4.21 1.91 -8.57
C GLY A 116 5.58 1.99 -7.92
N VAL A 117 5.72 3.00 -7.08
CA VAL A 117 6.84 3.16 -6.16
C VAL A 117 6.28 3.18 -4.76
N GLY A 118 6.95 2.49 -3.85
CA GLY A 118 6.49 2.42 -2.47
C GLY A 118 7.63 2.42 -1.46
N MET A 119 7.21 2.51 -0.21
CA MET A 119 8.06 2.44 0.96
C MET A 119 7.41 1.51 1.97
N MET A 120 8.17 0.52 2.42
CA MET A 120 7.80 -0.29 3.57
C MET A 120 8.67 0.10 4.76
N ALA A 121 8.07 0.25 5.93
CA ALA A 121 8.80 0.59 7.14
C ALA A 121 8.24 -0.15 8.36
N PHE A 122 9.13 -0.38 9.32
CA PHE A 122 8.87 -0.97 10.62
C PHE A 122 9.20 0.04 11.72
N ASP A 123 8.30 0.20 12.68
CA ASP A 123 8.50 1.13 13.79
C ASP A 123 7.67 0.75 15.03
N TYR A 124 7.86 1.48 16.12
CA TYR A 124 6.94 1.48 17.26
C TYR A 124 5.65 2.24 16.92
N LYS A 125 4.51 1.73 17.37
CA LYS A 125 3.22 2.40 17.20
C LYS A 125 3.09 3.64 18.08
N ASP A 126 3.65 3.56 19.28
CA ASP A 126 3.70 4.65 20.24
C ASP A 126 5.16 4.95 20.56
N LYS A 127 5.78 5.75 19.70
CA LYS A 127 7.19 6.12 19.83
C LYS A 127 7.48 6.96 21.07
N GLU A 128 6.51 7.77 21.53
CA GLU A 128 6.66 8.53 22.77
C GLU A 128 6.68 7.60 24.00
N ALA A 129 5.81 6.61 24.05
CA ALA A 129 5.83 5.63 25.13
C ALA A 129 7.08 4.74 25.07
N ALA A 130 7.49 4.29 23.87
CA ALA A 130 8.70 3.49 23.68
C ALA A 130 9.99 4.22 24.10
N ARG A 131 10.01 5.56 24.06
CA ARG A 131 11.14 6.38 24.54
C ARG A 131 11.43 6.25 26.03
N ALA A 132 10.48 5.73 26.82
CA ALA A 132 10.74 5.38 28.22
C ALA A 132 11.73 4.22 28.37
N PHE A 133 11.91 3.40 27.32
CA PHE A 133 12.74 2.20 27.32
C PHE A 133 13.98 2.34 26.43
N TYR A 134 13.88 3.11 25.33
CA TYR A 134 14.93 3.24 24.32
C TYR A 134 15.18 4.69 23.93
N THR A 135 16.41 5.01 23.52
CA THR A 135 16.71 6.28 22.86
C THR A 135 16.29 6.18 21.39
N LEU A 136 15.21 6.87 21.00
CA LEU A 136 14.61 6.75 19.66
C LEU A 136 14.60 8.09 18.92
N THR A 137 14.97 8.04 17.63
CA THR A 137 14.79 9.09 16.63
C THR A 137 13.36 9.09 16.09
N ASP A 138 12.89 10.20 15.49
CA ASP A 138 11.59 10.26 14.80
C ASP A 138 11.56 9.43 13.52
N ASP A 139 12.71 9.07 12.95
CA ASP A 139 12.81 8.16 11.80
C ASP A 139 12.33 6.73 12.14
N PRO A 140 11.83 5.96 11.15
CA PRO A 140 11.49 4.56 11.37
C PRO A 140 12.72 3.72 11.73
N LEU A 141 12.51 2.64 12.51
CA LEU A 141 13.58 1.72 12.91
C LEU A 141 14.21 1.03 11.69
N PHE A 142 13.36 0.60 10.75
CA PHE A 142 13.78 0.04 9.48
C PHE A 142 12.88 0.58 8.38
N ALA A 143 13.45 0.82 7.19
CA ALA A 143 12.68 1.21 6.03
C ALA A 143 13.39 0.84 4.74
N SER A 144 12.60 0.51 3.72
CA SER A 144 13.08 0.25 2.37
C SER A 144 12.13 0.85 1.35
N SER A 145 12.69 1.36 0.25
CA SER A 145 11.91 1.74 -0.92
C SER A 145 11.88 0.60 -1.94
N TYR A 146 10.85 0.58 -2.76
CA TYR A 146 10.70 -0.41 -3.82
C TYR A 146 9.95 0.13 -5.03
N PHE A 147 10.16 -0.54 -6.15
CA PHE A 147 9.31 -0.47 -7.32
C PHE A 147 8.42 -1.70 -7.36
N ASP A 148 7.14 -1.55 -7.74
CA ASP A 148 6.27 -2.68 -8.02
C ASP A 148 5.64 -2.62 -9.41
N PHE A 149 5.30 -3.79 -9.93
CA PHE A 149 4.53 -3.92 -11.16
C PHE A 149 3.74 -5.22 -11.16
N GLY A 150 2.61 -5.22 -11.85
CA GLY A 150 1.76 -6.39 -11.88
C GLY A 150 0.47 -6.19 -12.65
N LEU A 151 -0.43 -7.14 -12.44
CA LEU A 151 -1.73 -7.17 -13.10
C LEU A 151 -2.80 -7.58 -12.11
N GLY A 152 -4.02 -7.15 -12.40
CA GLY A 152 -5.17 -7.49 -11.60
C GLY A 152 -6.43 -7.64 -12.43
N LEU A 153 -7.45 -8.12 -11.73
CA LEU A 153 -8.79 -8.29 -12.26
C LEU A 153 -9.79 -7.78 -11.24
N GLY A 154 -10.64 -6.86 -11.69
CA GLY A 154 -11.79 -6.36 -10.97
C GLY A 154 -13.11 -6.87 -11.54
N ILE A 155 -14.11 -6.98 -10.67
CA ILE A 155 -15.51 -7.15 -11.03
C ILE A 155 -16.28 -5.97 -10.44
N ASN A 156 -16.93 -5.19 -11.31
CA ASN A 156 -17.66 -3.97 -10.92
C ASN A 156 -19.17 -4.14 -11.11
N LEU A 157 -19.92 -3.89 -10.04
CA LEU A 157 -21.38 -3.94 -9.98
C LEU A 157 -21.91 -2.53 -9.67
N GLY A 158 -21.98 -1.70 -10.70
CA GLY A 158 -22.39 -0.30 -10.57
C GLY A 158 -21.34 0.52 -9.81
N GLY A 159 -21.70 0.99 -8.62
CA GLY A 159 -20.82 1.81 -7.77
C GLY A 159 -19.90 1.00 -6.85
N ILE A 160 -20.00 -0.33 -6.83
CA ILE A 160 -19.20 -1.18 -5.92
C ILE A 160 -18.46 -2.23 -6.76
N GLY A 161 -17.23 -2.55 -6.40
CA GLY A 161 -16.46 -3.61 -7.04
C GLY A 161 -15.60 -4.39 -6.06
N ILE A 162 -15.14 -5.54 -6.51
CA ILE A 162 -14.11 -6.35 -5.85
C ILE A 162 -12.94 -6.52 -6.81
N PHE A 163 -11.73 -6.72 -6.30
CA PHE A 163 -10.58 -7.00 -7.15
C PHE A 163 -9.54 -7.88 -6.45
N GLY A 164 -8.73 -8.53 -7.28
CA GLY A 164 -7.48 -9.17 -6.87
C GLY A 164 -6.37 -8.78 -7.83
N LYS A 165 -5.15 -8.63 -7.32
CA LYS A 165 -3.95 -8.37 -8.14
C LYS A 165 -2.72 -9.07 -7.57
N GLY A 166 -1.86 -9.53 -8.46
CA GLY A 166 -0.54 -10.07 -8.16
C GLY A 166 0.52 -9.08 -8.62
N MET A 167 1.48 -8.80 -7.75
CA MET A 167 2.49 -7.76 -7.95
C MET A 167 3.88 -8.31 -7.63
N TRP A 168 4.84 -8.04 -8.52
CA TRP A 168 6.26 -8.20 -8.21
C TRP A 168 6.80 -6.94 -7.57
N ASN A 169 7.60 -7.10 -6.54
CA ASN A 169 8.31 -6.02 -5.88
C ASN A 169 9.81 -6.15 -6.18
N VAL A 170 10.45 -5.02 -6.47
CA VAL A 170 11.89 -4.88 -6.63
C VAL A 170 12.35 -3.88 -5.58
N GLN A 171 13.01 -4.38 -4.54
CA GLN A 171 13.61 -3.53 -3.51
C GLN A 171 14.69 -2.65 -4.15
N SER A 172 14.73 -1.38 -3.77
CA SER A 172 15.81 -0.47 -4.16
C SER A 172 17.09 -0.82 -3.40
N ASP A 173 18.23 -0.79 -4.09
CA ASP A 173 19.56 -0.91 -3.46
C ASP A 173 19.97 0.38 -2.73
N GLU A 174 19.31 1.50 -3.05
CA GLU A 174 19.56 2.79 -2.42
C GLU A 174 18.89 2.86 -1.04
N PRO A 175 19.65 3.12 0.04
CA PRO A 175 19.08 3.23 1.37
C PRO A 175 18.20 4.49 1.49
N LEU A 176 17.25 4.44 2.42
CA LEU A 176 16.58 5.64 2.90
C LEU A 176 17.48 6.32 3.93
N TYR A 177 17.44 7.65 3.97
CA TYR A 177 18.33 8.45 4.80
C TYR A 177 17.56 9.17 5.90
N SER A 178 18.09 9.14 7.11
CA SER A 178 17.57 9.85 8.29
C SER A 178 17.41 11.34 7.98
N GLN A 179 16.28 11.90 8.41
CA GLN A 179 16.03 13.34 8.31
C GLN A 179 16.51 14.11 9.55
N GLU A 180 16.86 13.41 10.63
CA GLU A 180 17.28 14.03 11.90
C GLU A 180 18.78 14.35 11.94
N ASP A 181 19.64 13.46 11.45
CA ASP A 181 21.08 13.58 11.59
C ASP A 181 21.81 13.98 10.30
N GLY A 182 21.06 14.31 9.26
CA GLY A 182 21.59 14.85 8.02
C GLY A 182 22.10 13.81 7.04
N GLY A 183 21.71 12.54 7.21
CA GLY A 183 21.84 11.54 6.16
C GLY A 183 22.51 10.23 6.58
N THR A 184 22.35 9.78 7.82
CA THR A 184 22.69 8.38 8.15
C THR A 184 21.72 7.43 7.46
N PRO A 185 22.21 6.34 6.82
CA PRO A 185 21.32 5.32 6.27
C PRO A 185 20.44 4.68 7.33
N ILE A 186 19.13 4.64 7.09
CA ILE A 186 18.17 3.85 7.85
C ILE A 186 18.38 2.37 7.48
N PHE A 187 18.30 1.48 8.48
CA PHE A 187 18.43 0.06 8.23
C PHE A 187 17.34 -0.44 7.28
N SER A 188 17.72 -1.26 6.31
CA SER A 188 16.77 -1.82 5.33
C SER A 188 15.77 -2.77 5.99
N TRP A 189 14.48 -2.58 5.69
CA TRP A 189 13.45 -3.58 5.97
C TRP A 189 13.26 -4.49 4.74
N PRO A 190 13.42 -5.82 4.84
CA PRO A 190 13.33 -6.69 3.67
C PRO A 190 11.95 -6.63 3.00
N ILE A 191 11.94 -6.43 1.69
CA ILE A 191 10.72 -6.43 0.87
C ILE A 191 10.66 -7.76 0.12
N LEU A 192 9.62 -8.55 0.41
CA LEU A 192 9.46 -9.83 -0.26
C LEU A 192 9.11 -9.63 -1.75
N PRO A 193 9.62 -10.48 -2.64
CA PRO A 193 9.62 -10.26 -4.09
C PRO A 193 8.23 -10.26 -4.72
N PHE A 194 7.22 -10.79 -4.03
CA PHE A 194 5.86 -10.87 -4.55
C PHE A 194 4.84 -10.48 -3.50
N LYS A 195 3.73 -9.87 -3.94
CA LYS A 195 2.56 -9.64 -3.08
C LYS A 195 1.24 -9.92 -3.81
N TRP A 196 0.31 -10.53 -3.08
CA TRP A 196 -1.10 -10.58 -3.45
C TRP A 196 -1.85 -9.45 -2.76
N VAL A 197 -2.74 -8.80 -3.49
CA VAL A 197 -3.65 -7.78 -2.94
C VAL A 197 -5.08 -8.15 -3.30
N PHE A 198 -5.93 -8.22 -2.29
CA PHE A 198 -7.36 -8.38 -2.45
C PHE A 198 -8.06 -7.15 -1.88
N GLY A 199 -9.11 -6.69 -2.54
CA GLY A 199 -9.79 -5.48 -2.09
C GLY A 199 -11.22 -5.34 -2.57
N VAL A 200 -11.90 -4.41 -1.92
CA VAL A 200 -13.23 -3.93 -2.26
C VAL A 200 -13.13 -2.44 -2.57
N LYS A 201 -13.90 -1.97 -3.55
CA LYS A 201 -13.83 -0.61 -4.05
C LYS A 201 -15.19 0.02 -4.23
N LEU A 202 -15.28 1.30 -3.91
CA LEU A 202 -16.38 2.20 -4.19
C LEU A 202 -15.98 3.08 -5.37
N ILE A 203 -16.84 3.13 -6.38
CA ILE A 203 -16.67 3.87 -7.62
C ILE A 203 -17.65 5.05 -7.59
N LEU A 204 -17.09 6.25 -7.51
CA LEU A 204 -17.80 7.53 -7.53
C LEU A 204 -17.75 8.09 -8.96
#